data_AF-A0A2E0LH59-F1
#
_entry.id   AF-A0A2E0LH59-F1
#
_cell.length_a   1.000
_cell.length_b   1.000
_cell.length_c   1.000
_cell.angle_alpha   90.00
_cell.angle_beta   90.00
_cell.angle_gamma   90.00
#
_symmetry.space_group_name_H-M   'P 1'
#
loop_
_entity.id
_entity.type
_entity.pdbx_description
1 polymer ?
#
loop_
_entity_poly.entity_id
_entity_poly.type
_entity_poly.pdbx_seq_one_letter_code
_entity_poly.pdbx_strand_id
1 'polypeptide(L)'
;MTWYTFALNRTERMERENELQIAFDLCFTAAAGPDDMALLARDEASGDRRYYASPTMGTWAANLLAEYGATPCSPPEPGAGLTLLVGHQGCEEWLLGE
;
A
#
# COMPACT_ATOMS: atom_id res chain seq x y z
N MET A 1 7.11 14.18 -1.10
CA MET A 1 7.01 12.71 -1.20
C MET A 1 5.54 12.35 -1.21
N THR A 2 5.02 11.90 -2.34
CA THR A 2 3.57 11.75 -2.58
C THR A 2 3.15 10.32 -2.27
N TRP A 3 2.16 10.16 -1.40
CA TRP A 3 1.53 8.86 -1.15
C TRP A 3 0.53 8.55 -2.25
N TYR A 4 0.23 7.27 -2.44
CA TYR A 4 -0.77 6.84 -3.42
C TYR A 4 -1.83 5.99 -2.75
N THR A 5 -3.09 6.18 -3.12
CA THR A 5 -4.20 5.39 -2.61
C THR A 5 -5.11 4.89 -3.72
N PHE A 6 -5.62 3.68 -3.52
CA PHE A 6 -6.64 3.05 -4.33
C PHE A 6 -7.55 2.22 -3.42
N ALA A 7 -8.75 1.90 -3.88
CA ALA A 7 -9.68 1.06 -3.14
C ALA A 7 -10.07 -0.13 -4.00
N LEU A 8 -10.11 -1.31 -3.38
CA LEU A 8 -10.70 -2.49 -3.98
C LEU A 8 -12.02 -2.79 -3.28
N ASN A 9 -13.04 -3.04 -4.09
CA ASN A 9 -14.33 -3.47 -3.58
C ASN A 9 -14.25 -4.90 -3.04
N ARG A 10 -15.24 -5.32 -2.26
CA ARG A 10 -15.29 -6.67 -1.67
C ARG A 10 -15.03 -7.79 -2.69
N THR A 11 -15.61 -7.70 -3.89
CA THR A 11 -15.43 -8.69 -4.97
C THR A 11 -14.01 -8.64 -5.53
N GLU A 12 -13.53 -7.45 -5.92
CA GLU A 12 -12.17 -7.30 -6.44
C GLU A 12 -11.11 -7.71 -5.42
N ARG A 13 -11.33 -7.45 -4.13
CA ARG A 13 -10.43 -7.91 -3.07
C ARG A 13 -10.31 -9.43 -3.08
N MET A 14 -11.41 -10.16 -3.19
CA MET A 14 -11.38 -11.63 -3.19
C MET A 14 -10.63 -12.22 -4.39
N GLU A 15 -10.66 -11.53 -5.53
CA GLU A 15 -10.06 -12.01 -6.78
C GLU A 15 -8.62 -11.52 -6.96
N ARG A 16 -8.34 -10.27 -6.59
CA ARG A 16 -7.12 -9.54 -6.96
C ARG A 16 -6.21 -9.23 -5.77
N GLU A 17 -6.66 -9.29 -4.52
CA GLU A 17 -5.81 -8.94 -3.36
C GLU A 17 -4.56 -9.83 -3.28
N ASN A 18 -4.72 -11.14 -3.54
CA ASN A 18 -3.60 -12.06 -3.52
C ASN A 18 -2.58 -11.73 -4.63
N GLU A 19 -3.05 -11.49 -5.86
CA GLU A 19 -2.17 -11.09 -6.97
C GLU A 19 -1.49 -9.74 -6.70
N LEU A 20 -2.22 -8.81 -6.11
CA LEU A 20 -1.71 -7.50 -5.71
C LEU A 20 -0.58 -7.65 -4.69
N GLN A 21 -0.81 -8.38 -3.60
CA GLN A 21 0.22 -8.58 -2.56
C GLN A 21 1.48 -9.22 -3.15
N ILE A 22 1.33 -10.24 -4.00
CA ILE A 22 2.47 -10.88 -4.69
C ILE A 22 3.21 -9.87 -5.58
N ALA A 23 2.49 -9.08 -6.37
CA ALA A 23 3.11 -8.11 -7.27
C ALA A 23 3.87 -7.02 -6.51
N PHE A 24 3.31 -6.52 -5.41
CA PHE A 24 3.96 -5.53 -4.56
C PHE A 24 5.14 -6.12 -3.77
N ASP A 25 5.06 -7.37 -3.31
CA ASP A 25 6.16 -8.09 -2.66
C ASP A 25 7.33 -8.33 -3.63
N LEU A 26 7.03 -8.68 -4.88
CA LEU A 26 8.04 -8.78 -5.94
C LEU A 26 8.72 -7.43 -6.20
N CYS A 27 7.96 -6.34 -6.26
CA CYS A 27 8.53 -4.99 -6.38
C CYS A 27 9.41 -4.63 -5.18
N PHE A 28 8.98 -4.95 -3.96
CA PHE A 28 9.74 -4.73 -2.74
C PHE A 28 11.06 -5.50 -2.75
N THR A 29 11.00 -6.80 -3.08
CA THR A 29 12.19 -7.65 -3.22
C THR A 29 13.13 -7.17 -4.33
N ALA A 30 12.59 -6.77 -5.48
CA ALA A 30 13.37 -6.24 -6.60
C ALA A 30 14.06 -4.91 -6.27
N ALA A 31 13.44 -4.10 -5.41
CA ALA A 31 14.00 -2.87 -4.87
C ALA A 31 15.00 -3.10 -3.71
N ALA A 32 15.35 -4.36 -3.42
CA ALA A 32 16.18 -4.79 -2.28
C ALA A 32 15.59 -4.45 -0.90
N GLY A 33 14.25 -4.31 -0.83
CA GLY A 33 13.51 -4.04 0.40
C GLY A 33 13.92 -2.74 1.08
N PRO A 34 13.62 -1.56 0.51
CA PRO A 34 13.94 -0.28 1.14
C PRO A 34 13.18 -0.10 2.46
N ASP A 35 13.84 0.49 3.47
CA ASP A 35 13.24 0.79 4.77
C ASP A 35 12.09 1.81 4.72
N ASP A 36 11.96 2.57 3.62
CA ASP A 36 10.88 3.56 3.39
C ASP A 36 9.77 3.01 2.46
N MET A 37 9.79 1.71 2.18
CA MET A 37 8.86 1.07 1.24
C MET A 37 7.85 0.20 1.97
N ALA A 38 6.62 0.69 2.04
CA ALA A 38 5.49 -0.04 2.60
C ALA A 38 4.21 0.08 1.74
N LEU A 39 3.41 -0.98 1.80
CA LEU A 39 2.01 -1.04 1.40
C LEU A 39 1.15 -1.28 2.64
N LEU A 40 0.29 -0.32 2.95
CA LEU A 40 -0.65 -0.39 4.05
C LEU A 40 -2.06 -0.59 3.50
N ALA A 41 -2.91 -1.26 4.26
CA ALA A 41 -4.33 -1.40 3.95
C ALA A 41 -5.21 -1.02 5.13
N ARG A 42 -6.37 -0.46 4.84
CA ARG A 42 -7.38 -0.08 5.81
C ARG A 42 -8.72 -0.66 5.36
N ASP A 43 -9.35 -1.43 6.23
CA ASP A 43 -10.72 -1.87 6.01
C ASP A 43 -11.70 -0.71 6.24
N GLU A 44 -12.59 -0.50 5.28
CA GLU A 44 -13.67 0.48 5.37
C GLU A 44 -14.95 -0.21 5.89
N ALA A 45 -15.82 0.55 6.56
CA ALA A 45 -17.06 0.00 7.14
C ALA A 45 -18.02 -0.63 6.10
N SER A 46 -17.92 -0.21 4.83
CA SER A 46 -18.67 -0.75 3.70
C SER A 46 -18.23 -2.16 3.27
N GLY A 47 -17.10 -2.66 3.80
CA GLY A 47 -16.48 -3.93 3.40
C GLY A 47 -15.53 -3.81 2.21
N ASP A 48 -15.34 -2.59 1.69
CA ASP A 48 -14.25 -2.25 0.79
C ASP A 48 -12.94 -2.12 1.58
N ARG A 49 -11.81 -2.25 0.89
CA ARG A 49 -10.48 -2.07 1.48
C ARG A 49 -9.73 -1.00 0.71
N ARG A 50 -9.23 0.00 1.44
CA ARG A 50 -8.39 1.07 0.89
C ARG A 50 -6.93 0.75 1.14
N TYR A 51 -6.11 0.92 0.13
CA TYR A 51 -4.68 0.66 0.17
C TYR A 51 -3.93 2.00 0.09
N TYR A 52 -2.77 2.05 0.75
CA TYR A 52 -1.89 3.20 0.80
C TYR A 52 -0.48 2.72 0.50
N ALA A 53 0.06 3.18 -0.62
CA ALA A 53 1.45 2.95 -0.99
C ALA A 53 2.29 4.16 -0.55
N SER A 54 3.38 3.85 0.15
CA SER A 54 4.43 4.80 0.49
C SER A 54 5.01 5.48 -0.76
N PRO A 55 5.63 6.66 -0.62
CA PRO A 55 6.23 7.40 -1.72
C PRO A 55 7.32 6.61 -2.47
N THR A 56 8.14 5.87 -1.73
CA THR A 56 9.17 4.99 -2.31
C THR A 56 8.52 3.85 -3.10
N MET A 57 7.39 3.30 -2.61
CA MET A 57 6.61 2.33 -3.37
C MET A 57 5.98 2.92 -4.63
N GLY A 58 5.56 4.19 -4.58
CA GLY A 58 5.16 4.98 -5.75
C GLY A 58 6.21 5.01 -6.86
N THR A 59 7.49 4.98 -6.51
CA THR A 59 8.60 5.04 -7.47
C THR A 59 8.85 3.69 -8.14
N TRP A 60 8.83 2.61 -7.37
CA TRP A 60 9.13 1.25 -7.87
C TRP A 60 7.93 0.52 -8.45
N ALA A 61 6.74 0.76 -7.90
CA ALA A 61 5.49 0.11 -8.28
C ALA A 61 4.54 1.06 -9.03
N ALA A 62 5.08 2.11 -9.68
CA ALA A 62 4.29 3.10 -10.42
C ALA A 62 3.33 2.46 -11.45
N ASN A 63 3.79 1.43 -12.15
CA ASN A 63 2.97 0.73 -13.14
C ASN A 63 1.81 -0.03 -12.48
N LEU A 64 2.10 -0.80 -11.42
CA LEU A 64 1.07 -1.51 -10.65
C LEU A 64 0.04 -0.53 -10.09
N LEU A 65 0.51 0.57 -9.50
CA LEU A 65 -0.36 1.63 -8.98
C LEU A 65 -1.27 2.21 -10.07
N ALA A 66 -0.76 2.44 -11.28
CA ALA A 66 -1.57 2.88 -12.40
C ALA A 66 -2.61 1.81 -12.83
N GLU A 67 -2.24 0.52 -12.83
CA GLU A 67 -3.14 -0.59 -13.15
C GLU A 67 -4.31 -0.73 -12.16
N TYR A 68 -4.07 -0.39 -10.89
CA TYR A 68 -5.11 -0.34 -9.85
C TYR A 68 -5.81 1.03 -9.74
N GLY A 69 -5.50 1.97 -10.64
CA GLY A 69 -6.12 3.30 -10.64
C GLY A 69 -5.76 4.15 -9.41
N ALA A 70 -4.56 3.95 -8.85
CA ALA A 70 -4.11 4.69 -7.69
C ALA A 70 -3.96 6.18 -7.98
N THR A 71 -4.36 6.97 -7.00
CA THR A 71 -4.35 8.43 -7.07
C THR A 71 -3.42 9.00 -6.00
N PRO A 72 -2.74 10.12 -6.27
CA PRO A 72 -1.90 10.77 -5.28
C PRO A 72 -2.76 11.25 -4.10
N CYS A 73 -2.32 10.97 -2.88
CA CYS A 73 -3.01 11.30 -1.65
C CYS A 73 -2.05 11.82 -0.56
N SER A 74 -2.65 12.25 0.55
CA SER A 74 -1.91 12.52 1.79
C SER A 74 -1.57 11.21 2.51
N PRO A 75 -0.51 11.16 3.33
CA PRO A 75 -0.21 10.02 4.18
C PRO A 75 -1.43 9.65 5.05
N PRO A 76 -1.67 8.35 5.30
CA PRO A 76 -2.70 7.94 6.24
C PRO A 76 -2.30 8.30 7.68
N GLU A 77 -3.28 8.48 8.57
CA GLU A 77 -3.00 8.79 9.97
C GLU A 77 -2.46 7.55 10.72
N PRO A 78 -1.41 7.70 11.56
CA PRO A 78 -0.93 6.60 12.40
C PRO A 78 -2.06 6.12 13.32
N GLY A 79 -2.18 4.80 13.49
CA GLY A 79 -3.23 4.18 14.31
C GLY A 79 -4.64 4.17 13.68
N ALA A 80 -4.82 4.57 12.41
CA ALA A 80 -6.12 4.56 11.73
C ALA A 80 -6.67 3.14 11.37
N GLY A 81 -6.22 2.10 12.07
CA GLY A 81 -6.52 0.70 11.73
C GLY A 81 -5.82 0.24 10.45
N LEU A 82 -4.61 0.74 10.22
CA LEU A 82 -3.78 0.32 9.09
C LEU A 82 -3.21 -1.07 9.37
N THR A 83 -3.19 -1.90 8.33
CA THR A 83 -2.58 -3.23 8.31
C THR A 83 -1.42 -3.20 7.32
N LEU A 84 -0.22 -3.50 7.79
CA LEU A 84 0.94 -3.68 6.92
C LEU A 84 0.75 -4.94 6.05
N LEU A 85 0.73 -4.76 4.74
CA LEU A 85 0.66 -5.86 3.77
C LEU A 85 2.03 -6.23 3.21
N VAL A 86 2.85 -5.22 2.88
CA VAL A 86 4.20 -5.37 2.33
C VAL A 86 5.09 -4.30 2.94
N GLY A 87 6.31 -4.65 3.32
CA GLY A 87 7.29 -3.74 3.91
C GLY A 87 8.00 -4.37 5.11
N HIS A 88 8.95 -3.64 5.68
CA HIS A 88 9.58 -4.06 6.93
C HIS A 88 8.63 -3.90 8.11
N GLN A 89 8.67 -4.82 9.07
CA GLN A 89 7.86 -4.72 10.29
C GLN A 89 8.22 -3.45 11.07
N GLY A 90 7.22 -2.65 11.47
CA GLY A 90 7.41 -1.39 12.20
C GLY A 90 7.81 -0.20 11.31
N CYS A 91 7.87 -0.40 9.99
CA CYS A 91 8.14 0.67 9.03
C CYS A 91 7.02 1.72 9.00
N GLU A 92 5.79 1.34 9.33
CA GLU A 92 4.65 2.27 9.38
C GLU A 92 4.83 3.41 10.39
N GLU A 93 5.43 3.15 11.55
CA GLU A 93 5.69 4.16 12.60
C GLU A 93 6.68 5.22 12.09
N TRP A 94 7.75 4.76 11.43
CA TRP A 94 8.78 5.62 10.84
C TRP A 94 8.26 6.42 9.64
N LEU A 95 7.46 5.79 8.77
CA LEU A 95 6.88 6.41 7.57
C LEU A 95 5.83 7.47 7.90
N LEU A 96 5.07 7.27 8.98
CA LEU A 96 3.99 8.13 9.40
C LEU A 96 4.42 9.17 10.45
N GLY A 97 5.64 9.04 10.99
CA GLY A 97 6.32 10.07 11.76
C GLY A 97 5.91 10.16 13.22
N GLU A 98 5.86 9.03 13.94
CA GLU A 98 5.80 9.02 15.41
C GLU A 98 7.18 9.24 16.05
#